data_AF-A0A8J2MPJ8-F1
#
_entry.id   AF-A0A8J2MPJ8-F1
#
_cell.length_a   1.000
_cell.length_b   1.000
_cell.length_c   1.000
_cell.angle_alpha   90.00
_cell.angle_beta   90.00
_cell.angle_gamma   90.00
#
_symmetry.space_group_name_H-M   'P 1'
#
loop_
_entity.id
_entity.type
_entity.pdbx_description
1 polymer ?
#
loop_
_entity_poly.entity_id
_entity_poly.type
_entity_poly.pdbx_seq_one_letter_code
_entity_poly.pdbx_strand_id
1 'polypeptide(L)'
;MPDALSSETIYLNIVQVYFEDDAFQHLNKLIQSKRHNNTNWTCYSCKNNLDTDDSVECDKCLFWNHWACVELTEAPLNDWFCPKCKLENNN
;
A
#
# COMPACT_ATOMS: atom_id res chain seq x y z
N MET A 1 7.74 -6.53 5.32
CA MET A 1 8.46 -5.42 6.01
C MET A 1 7.57 -4.17 5.93
N PRO A 2 7.72 -3.25 6.89
CA PRO A 2 7.12 -1.93 6.95
C PRO A 2 7.65 -1.04 5.82
N ASP A 3 7.02 0.13 5.67
CA ASP A 3 7.41 1.16 4.70
C ASP A 3 7.64 0.59 3.28
N ALA A 4 6.61 0.55 2.45
CA ALA A 4 6.82 0.56 0.99
C ALA A 4 7.65 1.81 0.54
N LEU A 5 7.82 2.78 1.45
CA LEU A 5 8.76 3.91 1.36
C LEU A 5 10.19 3.58 1.83
N SER A 6 10.51 2.34 2.19
CA SER A 6 11.84 1.92 2.69
C SER A 6 12.58 0.93 1.79
N SER A 7 11.93 0.31 0.80
CA SER A 7 12.63 -0.67 -0.08
C SER A 7 13.40 -0.02 -1.24
N GLU A 8 13.13 1.23 -1.58
CA GLU A 8 14.03 2.09 -2.34
C GLU A 8 13.91 3.46 -1.71
N THR A 9 15.02 4.02 -1.23
CA THR A 9 15.01 5.36 -0.62
C THR A 9 14.67 6.38 -1.71
N ILE A 10 13.38 6.61 -1.94
CA ILE A 10 12.92 7.69 -2.82
C ILE A 10 13.27 9.00 -2.10
N TYR A 11 14.40 9.55 -2.49
CA TYR A 11 14.81 10.90 -2.15
C TYR A 11 13.77 11.85 -2.73
N LEU A 12 12.86 12.36 -1.88
CA LEU A 12 11.73 13.19 -2.31
C LEU A 12 12.18 14.44 -3.08
N ASN A 13 13.40 14.93 -2.82
CA ASN A 13 14.02 16.02 -3.58
C ASN A 13 14.29 15.66 -5.05
N ILE A 14 14.48 14.38 -5.40
CA ILE A 14 14.65 13.96 -6.80
C ILE A 14 13.35 14.12 -7.56
N VAL A 15 12.22 13.79 -6.94
CA VAL A 15 10.92 13.86 -7.61
C VAL A 15 10.30 15.26 -7.57
N GLN A 16 10.80 16.16 -6.72
CA GLN A 16 10.30 17.54 -6.58
C GLN A 16 10.19 18.27 -7.92
N VAL A 17 11.12 18.02 -8.86
CA VAL A 17 11.16 18.68 -10.17
C VAL A 17 9.95 18.36 -11.06
N TYR A 18 9.19 17.31 -10.74
CA TYR A 18 8.00 16.91 -11.48
C TYR A 18 6.70 17.49 -10.91
N PHE A 19 6.78 18.35 -9.89
CA PHE A 19 5.63 18.93 -9.21
C PHE A 19 5.70 20.46 -9.22
N GLU A 20 4.53 21.10 -9.26
CA GLU A 20 4.40 22.50 -8.86
C GLU A 20 4.70 22.63 -7.35
N ASP A 21 5.15 23.81 -6.92
CA ASP A 21 5.65 24.01 -5.54
C ASP A 21 4.58 23.70 -4.49
N ASP A 22 3.36 24.16 -4.69
CA ASP A 22 2.22 23.91 -3.79
C ASP A 22 1.82 22.44 -3.75
N ALA A 23 1.83 21.75 -4.91
CA ALA A 23 1.59 20.32 -5.01
C ALA A 23 2.64 19.52 -4.24
N PHE A 24 3.92 19.89 -4.36
CA PHE A 24 5.01 19.23 -3.63
C PHE A 24 4.94 19.49 -2.11
N GLN A 25 4.59 20.70 -1.69
CA GLN A 25 4.34 21.01 -0.28
C GLN A 25 3.19 20.16 0.29
N HIS A 26 2.13 19.94 -0.49
CA HIS A 26 1.03 19.07 -0.10
C HIS A 26 1.48 17.62 0.05
N LEU A 27 2.25 17.11 -0.91
CA LEU A 27 2.84 15.77 -0.86
C LEU A 27 3.73 15.58 0.38
N ASN A 28 4.62 16.53 0.65
CA ASN A 28 5.49 16.48 1.83
C ASN A 28 4.69 16.43 3.14
N LYS A 29 3.62 17.23 3.26
CA LYS A 29 2.72 17.20 4.43
C LYS A 29 2.03 15.84 4.60
N LEU A 30 1.56 15.24 3.50
CA LEU A 30 0.95 13.91 3.52
C LEU A 30 1.94 12.84 3.99
N ILE A 31 3.18 12.88 3.49
CA ILE A 31 4.23 11.93 3.87
C ILE A 31 4.62 12.09 5.33
N GLN A 32 4.80 13.33 5.82
CA GLN A 32 5.10 13.58 7.23
C GLN A 32 3.97 13.12 8.16
N SER A 33 2.71 13.36 7.78
CA SER A 33 1.54 12.89 8.52
C SER A 33 1.46 11.36 8.57
N LYS A 34 1.74 10.68 7.46
CA LYS A 34 1.79 9.20 7.43
C LYS A 34 2.96 8.63 8.23
N ARG A 35 4.13 9.27 8.21
CA ARG A 35 5.29 8.88 9.03
C ARG A 35 5.00 8.99 10.53
N HIS A 36 4.24 10.00 10.94
CA HIS A 36 3.81 10.18 12.33
C HIS A 36 2.65 9.26 12.75
N ASN A 37 1.80 8.84 11.81
CA ASN A 37 0.64 7.95 12.05
C ASN A 37 0.95 6.46 11.77
N ASN A 38 2.20 6.04 11.93
CA ASN A 38 2.69 4.73 11.52
C ASN A 38 2.24 3.58 12.44
N THR A 39 0.93 3.35 12.60
CA THR A 39 0.45 2.15 13.33
C THR A 39 -0.85 1.52 12.83
N ASN A 40 -1.70 2.19 12.04
CA ASN A 40 -3.03 1.64 11.74
C ASN A 40 -3.25 1.41 10.24
N TRP A 41 -2.45 0.52 9.65
CA TRP A 41 -2.81 -0.06 8.35
C TRP A 41 -4.10 -0.85 8.52
N THR A 42 -5.06 -0.68 7.61
CA THR A 42 -6.37 -1.34 7.70
C THR A 42 -6.60 -2.26 6.52
N CYS A 43 -7.22 -3.40 6.79
CA CYS A 43 -7.60 -4.35 5.76
C CYS A 43 -8.71 -3.74 4.90
N TYR A 44 -8.53 -3.77 3.58
CA TYR A 44 -9.53 -3.26 2.66
C TYR A 44 -10.84 -4.06 2.72
N SER A 45 -10.78 -5.39 2.90
CA SER A 45 -11.97 -6.23 3.04
C SER A 45 -12.74 -6.00 4.35
N CYS A 46 -12.10 -6.06 5.52
CA CYS A 46 -12.81 -6.04 6.82
C CYS A 46 -12.71 -4.73 7.61
N LYS A 47 -11.92 -3.75 7.14
CA LYS A 47 -11.70 -2.43 7.76
C LYS A 47 -11.04 -2.44 9.14
N ASN A 48 -10.73 -3.61 9.69
CA ASN A 48 -9.94 -3.74 10.90
C ASN A 48 -8.45 -3.50 10.61
N ASN A 49 -7.67 -3.24 11.67
CA ASN A 49 -6.22 -3.12 11.57
C ASN A 49 -5.61 -4.41 10.99
N LEU A 50 -4.53 -4.26 10.24
CA LEU A 50 -3.76 -5.37 9.69
C LEU A 50 -2.75 -5.87 10.71
N ASP A 51 -2.74 -7.18 10.89
CA ASP A 51 -1.60 -7.88 11.47
C ASP A 51 -0.48 -7.98 10.41
N THR A 52 0.77 -7.80 10.83
CA THR A 52 1.91 -7.65 9.90
C THR A 52 2.30 -8.94 9.18
N ASP A 53 2.03 -10.10 9.78
CA ASP A 53 2.54 -11.38 9.28
C ASP A 53 1.60 -12.06 8.28
N ASP A 54 0.28 -11.86 8.40
CA ASP A 54 -0.74 -12.51 7.57
C ASP A 54 -1.50 -11.50 6.70
N SER A 55 -0.76 -10.60 6.04
CA SER A 55 -1.32 -9.61 5.13
C SER A 55 -0.70 -9.66 3.74
N VAL A 56 -1.47 -9.26 2.73
CA VAL A 56 -1.06 -9.23 1.32
C VAL A 56 -1.51 -7.93 0.67
N GLU A 57 -0.65 -7.36 -0.19
CA GLU A 57 -0.95 -6.21 -1.03
C GLU A 57 -1.36 -6.67 -2.43
N CYS A 58 -2.35 -5.99 -3.03
CA CYS A 58 -2.71 -6.21 -4.43
C CYS A 58 -1.77 -5.44 -5.37
N ASP A 59 -1.13 -6.13 -6.32
CA ASP A 59 -0.19 -5.51 -7.27
C ASP A 59 -0.83 -4.50 -8.24
N LYS A 60 -2.17 -4.46 -8.33
CA LYS A 60 -2.90 -3.50 -9.19
C LYS A 60 -3.40 -2.26 -8.45
N CYS A 61 -4.04 -2.45 -7.29
CA CYS A 61 -4.72 -1.36 -6.58
C CYS A 61 -4.03 -0.95 -5.28
N LEU A 62 -2.94 -1.63 -4.91
CA LEU A 62 -2.12 -1.36 -3.71
C LEU A 62 -2.92 -1.41 -2.39
N PHE A 63 -4.08 -2.06 -2.41
CA PHE A 63 -4.86 -2.30 -1.21
C PHE A 63 -4.40 -3.55 -0.50
N TRP A 64 -4.24 -3.41 0.82
CA TRP A 64 -3.82 -4.46 1.71
C TRP A 64 -5.01 -5.23 2.29
N ASN A 65 -4.86 -6.53 2.44
CA ASN A 65 -5.88 -7.40 3.00
C ASN A 65 -5.26 -8.46 3.92
N HIS A 66 -5.98 -8.88 4.96
CA HIS A 66 -5.61 -10.11 5.66
C HIS A 66 -5.72 -11.29 4.70
N TRP A 67 -4.82 -12.25 4.84
CA TRP A 67 -4.88 -13.51 4.09
C TRP A 67 -6.25 -14.20 4.28
N ALA A 68 -6.73 -14.29 5.52
CA ALA A 68 -8.03 -14.85 5.84
C ALA A 68 -9.21 -14.10 5.19
N CYS A 69 -9.09 -12.79 4.96
CA CYS A 69 -10.14 -11.99 4.31
C CYS A 69 -10.18 -12.17 2.78
N VAL A 70 -9.18 -12.83 2.20
CA VAL A 70 -9.06 -13.07 0.75
C VAL A 70 -8.72 -14.52 0.43
N GLU A 71 -8.99 -15.43 1.38
CA GLU A 71 -8.84 -16.88 1.24
C GLU A 71 -7.42 -17.32 0.84
N LEU A 72 -6.40 -16.61 1.32
CA LEU A 72 -5.01 -17.05 1.25
C LEU A 72 -4.64 -17.84 2.51
N THR A 73 -3.84 -18.89 2.31
CA THR A 73 -3.24 -19.69 3.40
C THR A 73 -1.73 -19.63 3.40
N GLU A 74 -1.13 -19.11 2.33
CA GLU A 74 0.29 -18.93 2.15
C GLU A 74 0.59 -17.67 1.34
N ALA A 75 1.81 -17.15 1.49
CA ALA A 75 2.24 -15.98 0.75
C ALA A 75 2.28 -16.30 -0.76
N PRO A 76 1.75 -15.42 -1.62
CA PRO A 76 1.83 -15.63 -3.06
C PRO A 76 3.28 -15.60 -3.54
N LEU A 77 3.65 -16.55 -4.42
CA LEU A 77 5.01 -16.65 -4.99
C LEU A 77 5.26 -15.65 -6.14
N ASN A 78 4.20 -15.15 -6.76
CA ASN A 78 4.22 -14.20 -7.88
C ASN A 78 3.17 -13.10 -7.63
N ASP A 79 2.96 -12.21 -8.60
CA ASP A 79 1.92 -11.19 -8.59
C ASP A 79 0.58 -11.71 -8.06
N TRP A 80 0.00 -10.99 -7.12
CA TRP A 80 -1.28 -11.29 -6.52
C TRP A 80 -2.26 -10.15 -6.74
N PHE A 81 -3.44 -10.52 -7.22
CA PHE A 81 -4.55 -9.61 -7.44
C PHE A 81 -5.69 -9.92 -6.48
N CYS A 82 -6.25 -8.89 -5.86
CA CYS A 82 -7.42 -9.03 -5.01
C CYS A 82 -8.65 -9.49 -5.82
N PRO A 83 -9.69 -10.07 -5.19
CA PRO A 83 -10.88 -10.57 -5.89
C PRO A 83 -11.53 -9.53 -6.82
N LYS A 84 -11.55 -8.27 -6.40
CA LYS A 84 -12.06 -7.16 -7.23
C LYS A 84 -11.24 -6.96 -8.51
N CYS A 85 -9.92 -6.90 -8.40
CA CYS A 85 -9.03 -6.70 -9.55
C CYS A 85 -8.97 -7.93 -10.47
N LYS A 86 -9.16 -9.14 -9.93
CA LYS A 86 -9.31 -10.36 -10.73
C LYS A 86 -10.56 -10.33 -11.60
N LEU A 87 -11.69 -9.83 -11.08
CA LEU A 87 -12.93 -9.70 -11.85
C LEU A 87 -12.83 -8.67 -12.99
N GLU A 88 -12.09 -7.58 -12.77
CA GLU A 88 -11.87 -6.54 -13.79
C GLU A 88 -10.96 -6.99 -14.95
N ASN A 89 -10.21 -8.08 -14.82
CA ASN A 89 -9.35 -8.62 -15.87
C ASN A 89 -10.04 -9.65 -16.80
N ASN A 90 -11.32 -9.98 -16.56
CA ASN A 90 -12.06 -10.98 -17.34
C ASN A 90 -13.09 -10.36 -18.30
N ASN A 91 -12.96 -9.07 -18.65
CA ASN A 91 -13.78 -8.38 -19.65
C ASN A 91 -12.92 -7.73 -20.71
#